data_AF-A0A2V9B9Q3-F1
#
_entry.id   AF-A0A2V9B9Q3-F1
#
_cell.length_a   1.000
_cell.length_b   1.000
_cell.length_c   1.000
_cell.angle_alpha   90.00
_cell.angle_beta   90.00
_cell.angle_gamma   90.00
#
_symmetry.space_group_name_H-M   'P 1'
#
loop_
_entity.id
_entity.type
_entity.pdbx_description
1 polymer ?
#
loop_
_entity_poly.entity_id
_entity_poly.type
_entity_poly.pdbx_seq_one_letter_code
_entity_poly.pdbx_strand_id
1 'polypeptide(L)' 'MGINPTSIDYNYRSSTLVTANTSSQTLSVMDFLTKSIKAIIPLPVSQQFAVAIDPMTNRAFIVDQNNNRVIVVPLPR' A
#
# COMPACT_ATOMS: atom_id res chain seq x y z
N MET A 1 -12.40 2.98 4.67
CA MET A 1 -12.70 2.42 3.34
C MET A 1 -11.92 3.22 2.31
N GLY A 2 -11.23 2.55 1.39
CA GLY A 2 -10.48 3.21 0.33
C GLY A 2 -11.38 3.67 -0.81
N ILE A 3 -11.08 4.84 -1.39
CA ILE A 3 -11.80 5.39 -2.54
C ILE A 3 -10.84 5.45 -3.73
N ASN A 4 -11.28 4.94 -4.88
CA ASN A 4 -10.51 4.88 -6.13
C ASN A 4 -9.15 4.18 -5.96
N PRO A 5 -9.15 2.85 -5.72
CA PRO A 5 -7.91 2.08 -5.67
C PRO A 5 -7.26 2.06 -7.06
N THR A 6 -5.99 2.44 -7.14
CA THR A 6 -5.26 2.54 -8.42
C THR A 6 -4.18 1.48 -8.58
N SER A 7 -3.70 0.91 -7.47
CA SER A 7 -2.64 -0.08 -7.46
C SER A 7 -2.82 -1.04 -6.29
N ILE A 8 -2.42 -2.29 -6.50
CA ILE A 8 -2.50 -3.38 -5.52
C ILE A 8 -1.27 -4.27 -5.64
N ASP A 9 -0.78 -4.78 -4.53
CA ASP A 9 0.26 -5.82 -4.51
C ASP A 9 0.09 -6.77 -3.30
N TYR A 10 0.68 -7.96 -3.40
CA TYR A 10 0.52 -9.05 -2.45
C TYR A 10 1.86 -9.62 -1.97
N ASN A 11 2.05 -9.63 -0.65
CA ASN A 11 3.15 -10.33 0.02
C ASN A 11 2.77 -11.76 0.36
N TYR A 12 3.29 -12.72 -0.42
CA TYR A 12 3.05 -14.14 -0.24
C TYR A 12 3.62 -14.74 1.06
N ARG A 13 4.58 -14.08 1.72
CA ARG A 13 5.18 -14.57 2.97
C ARG A 13 4.35 -14.21 4.19
N SER A 14 3.77 -13.01 4.21
CA SER A 14 2.96 -12.51 5.32
C SER A 14 1.45 -12.60 5.06
N SER A 15 1.06 -13.09 3.88
CA SER A 15 -0.32 -13.04 3.37
C SER A 15 -0.93 -11.64 3.42
N THR A 16 -0.10 -10.61 3.24
CA THR A 16 -0.52 -9.20 3.33
C THR A 16 -0.80 -8.66 1.94
N LEU A 17 -1.95 -8.06 1.76
CA LEU A 17 -2.37 -7.34 0.57
C LEU A 17 -2.34 -5.84 0.86
N VAL A 18 -1.76 -5.05 -0.04
CA VAL A 18 -1.67 -3.60 0.09
C VAL A 18 -2.32 -2.97 -1.12
N THR A 19 -3.22 -2.01 -0.90
CA THR A 19 -3.84 -1.24 -1.97
C THR A 19 -3.66 0.25 -1.74
N ALA A 20 -3.24 0.96 -2.79
CA ALA A 20 -3.18 2.42 -2.79
C ALA A 20 -4.51 3.00 -3.23
N ASN A 21 -5.08 3.81 -2.35
CA ASN A 21 -6.36 4.48 -2.54
C ASN A 21 -6.07 5.94 -2.79
N THR A 22 -5.94 6.30 -4.07
CA THR A 22 -5.41 7.60 -4.47
C THR A 22 -6.32 8.74 -4.07
N SER A 23 -7.62 8.62 -4.32
CA SER A 23 -8.57 9.69 -3.99
C SER A 23 -8.71 9.90 -2.48
N SER A 24 -8.55 8.83 -1.69
CA SER A 24 -8.52 8.91 -0.22
C SER A 24 -7.12 9.05 0.37
N GLN A 25 -6.08 9.24 -0.46
CA GLN A 25 -4.68 9.46 -0.06
C GLN A 25 -4.20 8.50 1.04
N THR A 26 -4.51 7.23 0.90
CA THR A 26 -4.30 6.22 1.95
C THR A 26 -3.86 4.89 1.36
N LEU A 27 -2.95 4.19 2.03
CA LEU A 27 -2.74 2.77 1.83
C LEU A 27 -3.67 1.99 2.75
N SER A 28 -4.36 0.99 2.21
CA SER A 28 -5.05 0.00 3.02
C SER A 28 -4.24 -1.28 3.01
N VAL A 29 -3.88 -1.76 4.19
CA VAL A 29 -3.14 -3.00 4.42
C VAL A 29 -4.10 -4.03 4.98
N MET A 30 -4.26 -5.15 4.31
CA MET A 30 -5.21 -6.20 4.63
C MET A 30 -4.51 -7.55 4.73
N ASP A 31 -4.98 -8.39 5.64
CA ASP A 31 -4.66 -9.80 5.67
C ASP A 31 -5.55 -10.55 4.67
N PHE A 32 -4.95 -11.23 3.69
CA PHE A 32 -5.69 -11.90 2.62
C PHE A 32 -6.43 -13.14 3.12
N LEU A 33 -5.86 -13.88 4.09
CA LEU A 33 -6.45 -15.12 4.60
C LEU A 33 -7.67 -14.84 5.48
N THR A 34 -7.53 -13.88 6.41
CA THR A 34 -8.59 -13.52 7.35
C THR A 34 -9.52 -12.44 6.82
N LYS A 35 -9.19 -11.83 5.67
CA LYS A 35 -9.93 -10.72 5.04
C LYS A 35 -10.10 -9.50 5.96
N SER A 36 -9.16 -9.31 6.88
CA SER A 36 -9.20 -8.26 7.91
C SER A 36 -8.25 -7.12 7.56
N ILE A 37 -8.65 -5.87 7.85
CA ILE A 37 -7.78 -4.71 7.66
C ILE A 37 -6.78 -4.66 8.82
N LYS A 38 -5.49 -4.81 8.51
CA LYS A 38 -4.39 -4.70 9.48
C LYS A 38 -4.05 -3.24 9.80
N ALA A 39 -4.06 -2.38 8.78
CA ALA A 39 -3.74 -0.96 8.95
C ALA A 39 -4.30 -0.10 7.82
N ILE A 40 -4.48 1.19 8.12
CA ILE A 40 -4.70 2.26 7.15
C ILE A 40 -3.59 3.28 7.36
N ILE A 41 -2.77 3.50 6.35
CA ILE A 41 -1.58 4.34 6.43
C ILE A 41 -1.82 5.59 5.58
N PRO A 42 -1.80 6.80 6.16
CA PRO A 42 -1.90 8.04 5.39
C PRO A 42 -0.73 8.17 4.42
N LEU A 43 -1.03 8.59 3.19
CA LEU A 43 -0.04 9.00 2.22
C LEU A 43 -0.04 10.53 2.07
N PRO A 44 1.06 11.13 1.64
CA PRO A 44 1.06 12.50 1.17
C PRO A 44 0.06 12.71 0.03
N VAL A 45 -0.32 13.97 -0.21
CA VAL A 45 -1.20 14.32 -1.33
C VAL A 45 -0.52 13.98 -2.68
N SER A 46 -1.13 13.08 -3.46
CA SER A 46 -0.78 12.83 -4.86
C SER A 46 -1.97 12.25 -5.62
N GLN A 47 -1.92 12.28 -6.94
CA GLN A 47 -2.96 11.77 -7.83
C GLN A 47 -2.57 10.47 -8.55
N GLN A 48 -1.32 10.02 -8.41
CA GLN A 48 -0.85 8.79 -9.05
C GLN A 48 0.12 8.06 -8.13
N PHE A 49 -0.34 6.90 -7.66
CA PHE A 49 0.45 5.99 -6.85
C PHE A 49 0.53 4.63 -7.53
N ALA A 50 1.72 4.03 -7.47
CA ALA A 50 1.92 2.61 -7.73
C ALA A 50 2.56 1.97 -6.50
N VAL A 51 2.22 0.71 -6.21
CA VAL A 51 2.70 -0.04 -5.04
C VAL A 51 3.43 -1.29 -5.50
N ALA A 52 4.59 -1.55 -4.89
CA ALA A 52 5.28 -2.83 -4.94
C ALA A 52 5.73 -3.22 -3.53
N ILE A 53 5.69 -4.49 -3.19
CA ILE A 53 6.10 -5.02 -1.89
C ILE A 53 7.36 -5.85 -2.07
N ASP A 54 8.35 -5.65 -1.21
CA ASP A 54 9.45 -6.61 -1.02
C ASP A 54 9.04 -7.63 0.06
N PRO A 55 8.78 -8.90 -0.32
CA PRO A 55 8.37 -9.94 0.61
C PRO A 55 9.45 -10.28 1.64
N MET A 56 10.72 -10.03 1.35
CA MET A 56 11.83 -10.41 2.22
C MET A 56 12.06 -9.41 3.34
N THR A 57 11.91 -8.12 3.05
CA THR A 57 12.04 -7.07 4.06
C THR A 57 10.70 -6.63 4.66
N ASN A 58 9.58 -7.13 4.12
CA ASN A 58 8.20 -6.74 4.49
C ASN A 58 7.97 -5.23 4.40
N ARG A 59 8.41 -4.63 3.29
CA ARG A 59 8.31 -3.19 3.02
C ARG A 59 7.54 -2.95 1.74
N ALA A 60 6.63 -1.99 1.77
CA ALA A 60 5.99 -1.46 0.57
C ALA A 60 6.77 -0.26 0.05
N PHE A 61 6.96 -0.23 -1.26
CA PHE A 61 7.52 0.85 -2.05
C PHE A 61 6.38 1.49 -2.81
N ILE A 62 6.17 2.79 -2.58
CA ILE A 62 5.11 3.55 -3.19
C ILE A 62 5.76 4.58 -4.09
N VAL A 63 5.50 4.48 -5.38
CA VAL A 63 5.96 5.45 -6.36
C VAL A 63 4.94 6.56 -6.45
N ASP A 64 5.35 7.76 -6.07
CA ASP A 64 4.58 9.00 -6.20
C ASP A 64 5.06 9.72 -7.47
N GLN A 65 4.41 9.41 -8.59
CA GLN A 65 4.85 9.84 -9.92
C GLN A 65 4.78 11.36 -10.09
N ASN A 66 3.74 12.00 -9.56
CA ASN A 66 3.54 13.45 -9.67
C ASN A 66 4.60 14.26 -8.95
N ASN A 67 5.16 13.73 -7.86
CA ASN A 67 6.16 14.43 -7.04
C ASN A 67 7.58 13.87 -7.23
N ASN A 68 7.80 13.01 -8.23
CA ASN A 68 9.10 12.43 -8.57
C ASN A 68 9.84 11.79 -7.37
N ARG A 69 9.10 11.07 -6.50
CA ARG A 69 9.68 10.47 -5.29
C ARG A 69 9.18 9.05 -5.06
N VAL A 70 9.92 8.32 -4.22
CA VAL A 70 9.54 7.00 -3.72
C VAL A 70 9.40 7.07 -2.21
N ILE A 71 8.28 6.56 -1.70
CA ILE A 71 7.97 6.48 -0.29
C ILE A 71 8.11 5.02 0.13
N VAL A 72 8.89 4.75 1.17
CA VAL A 72 9.08 3.40 1.71
C VAL A 72 8.31 3.29 3.01
N VAL A 73 7.42 2.31 3.09
CA VAL A 73 6.55 2.10 4.24
C VAL A 73 6.77 0.68 4.78
N PRO A 74 7.18 0.51 6.05
CA PRO A 74 7.23 -0.80 6.67
C PRO A 74 5.81 -1.34 6.87
N LEU A 75 5.58 -2.59 6.47
CA LEU A 75 4.28 -3.21 6.65
C LEU A 75 4.15 -3.81 8.06
N PRO A 76 2.97 -3.70 8.69
CA PRO A 76 2.70 -4.41 9.95
C PRO A 76 2.84 -5.92 9.73
N ARG A 77 3.36 -6.61 10.75
CA ARG A 77 3.45 -8.08 10.78
C ARG A 77 2.07 -8.66 11.09
#